data_AF-A0A6A4QBB9-F1
#
_entry.id   AF-A0A6A4QBB9-F1
#
_cell.length_a   1.000
_cell.length_b   1.000
_cell.length_c   1.000
_cell.angle_alpha   90.00
_cell.angle_beta   90.00
_cell.angle_gamma   90.00
#
_symmetry.space_group_name_H-M   'P 1'
#
loop_
_entity.id
_entity.type
_entity.pdbx_description
1 polymer ?
#
loop_
_entity_poly.entity_id
_entity_poly.type
_entity_poly.pdbx_seq_one_letter_code
_entity_poly.pdbx_strand_id
1 'polypeptide(L)'
;MQDKQHGFIGFNLLTYGCFPLTNTTKDISAANRDQDFYVGWFLNPFTFGEYPDTMKKNFGSRLPLFSKSESNLVKGSIDFLEINYYMSFYVKDNLSILQIKDRDFMVDMGVEHQCMYMF
;
A
#
# COMPACT_ATOMS: atom_id res chain seq x y z
N MET A 1 -14.31 6.88 -24.91
CA MET A 1 -13.04 7.31 -25.54
C MET A 1 -12.19 6.09 -25.85
N GLN A 2 -11.98 5.20 -24.88
CA GLN A 2 -11.28 3.93 -25.07
C GLN A 2 -11.91 3.00 -26.13
N ASP A 3 -13.24 2.78 -26.08
CA ASP A 3 -13.95 1.91 -27.06
C ASP A 3 -13.83 2.34 -28.53
N LYS A 4 -13.57 3.63 -28.77
CA LYS A 4 -13.41 4.18 -30.12
C LYS A 4 -11.96 4.19 -30.60
N GLN A 5 -11.02 4.29 -29.66
CA GLN A 5 -9.59 4.45 -29.95
C GLN A 5 -8.83 3.13 -29.83
N HIS A 6 -9.44 2.09 -29.25
CA HIS A 6 -8.85 0.77 -29.04
C HIS A 6 -7.50 0.81 -28.29
N GLY A 7 -7.31 1.85 -27.46
CA GLY A 7 -6.12 2.01 -26.62
C GLY A 7 -6.28 1.38 -25.24
N PHE A 8 -5.19 1.34 -24.50
CA PHE A 8 -5.15 0.88 -23.11
C PHE A 8 -4.82 2.04 -22.17
N ILE A 9 -5.43 2.04 -20.99
CA ILE A 9 -5.20 2.99 -19.90
C ILE A 9 -4.67 2.20 -18.71
N GLY A 10 -3.48 2.58 -18.24
CA GLY A 10 -2.83 1.96 -17.10
C GLY A 10 -2.55 2.94 -15.97
N PHE A 11 -1.99 2.40 -14.89
CA PHE A 11 -1.53 3.17 -13.75
C PHE A 11 -0.05 2.87 -13.49
N ASN A 12 0.76 3.91 -13.29
CA ASN A 12 2.14 3.76 -12.86
C ASN A 12 2.23 3.94 -11.34
N LEU A 13 2.74 2.92 -10.66
CA LEU A 13 2.86 2.87 -9.21
C LEU A 13 4.32 2.85 -8.79
N LEU A 14 4.75 3.87 -8.04
CA LEU A 14 6.00 3.82 -7.29
C LEU A 14 5.85 2.87 -6.10
N THR A 15 6.76 1.91 -6.00
CA THR A 15 6.81 0.96 -4.88
C THR A 15 8.24 0.73 -4.40
N TYR A 16 8.34 0.10 -3.23
CA TYR A 16 9.59 -0.27 -2.59
C TYR A 16 9.60 -1.76 -2.26
N GLY A 17 10.79 -2.35 -2.25
CA GLY A 17 10.98 -3.71 -1.73
C GLY A 17 10.81 -3.70 -0.21
N CYS A 18 9.84 -4.44 0.32
CA CYS A 18 9.55 -4.52 1.75
C CYS A 18 10.01 -5.88 2.28
N PHE A 19 11.20 -5.95 2.88
CA PHE A 19 11.75 -7.20 3.40
C PHE A 19 11.76 -7.18 4.93
N PRO A 20 11.42 -8.26 5.63
CA PRO A 20 11.49 -8.27 7.09
C PRO A 20 12.94 -8.13 7.56
N LEU A 21 13.19 -7.32 8.59
CA LEU A 21 14.53 -7.16 9.17
C LEU A 21 15.05 -8.47 9.79
N THR A 22 14.16 -9.24 10.41
CA THR A 22 14.45 -10.57 10.96
C THR A 22 13.40 -11.59 10.54
N ASN A 23 13.69 -12.89 10.64
CA ASN A 23 12.72 -13.96 10.38
C ASN A 23 11.68 -14.14 11.50
N THR A 24 11.47 -13.13 12.35
CA THR A 24 10.44 -13.19 13.39
C THR A 24 9.05 -12.95 12.78
N THR A 25 8.02 -13.56 13.35
CA THR A 25 6.62 -13.34 12.91
C THR A 25 6.22 -11.86 12.94
N LYS A 26 6.80 -11.08 13.88
CA LYS A 26 6.54 -9.65 13.99
C LYS A 26 7.06 -8.88 12.78
N ASP A 27 8.33 -9.06 12.43
CA ASP A 27 8.93 -8.36 11.29
C ASP A 27 8.36 -8.82 9.95
N ILE A 28 7.99 -10.11 9.82
CA ILE A 28 7.27 -10.61 8.63
C ILE A 28 5.90 -9.92 8.50
N SER A 29 5.16 -9.80 9.60
CA SER A 29 3.86 -9.09 9.61
C SER A 29 4.04 -7.60 9.34
N ALA A 30 5.14 -7.01 9.79
CA ALA A 30 5.50 -5.62 9.52
C ALA A 30 5.81 -5.40 8.04
N ALA A 31 6.58 -6.28 7.40
CA ALA A 31 6.86 -6.22 5.96
C ALA A 31 5.58 -6.33 5.10
N ASN A 32 4.67 -7.25 5.45
CA ASN A 32 3.37 -7.37 4.77
C ASN A 32 2.52 -6.11 4.95
N ARG A 33 2.52 -5.53 6.16
CA ARG A 33 1.81 -4.28 6.44
C ARG A 33 2.40 -3.09 5.67
N ASP A 34 3.72 -3.01 5.56
CA ASP A 34 4.39 -1.98 4.77
C ASP A 34 4.03 -2.12 3.27
N GLN A 35 3.97 -3.36 2.77
CA GLN A 35 3.52 -3.66 1.41
C GLN A 35 2.05 -3.30 1.18
N ASP A 36 1.16 -3.53 2.14
CA ASP A 36 -0.24 -3.07 2.06
C ASP A 36 -0.33 -1.55 1.88
N PHE A 37 0.56 -0.80 2.54
CA PHE A 37 0.55 0.67 2.47
C PHE A 37 1.14 1.22 1.16
N TYR A 38 2.24 0.65 0.65
CA TYR A 38 2.85 1.12 -0.60
C TYR A 38 2.18 0.56 -1.86
N VAL A 39 1.79 -0.72 -1.83
CA VAL A 39 1.19 -1.40 -2.99
C VAL A 39 -0.32 -1.53 -2.82
N GLY A 40 -0.74 -2.09 -1.69
CA GLY A 40 -2.14 -2.41 -1.44
C GLY A 40 -3.06 -1.19 -1.50
N TRP A 41 -2.58 0.00 -1.09
CA TRP A 41 -3.38 1.24 -1.13
C TRP A 41 -3.98 1.49 -2.51
N PHE A 42 -3.20 1.28 -3.58
CA PHE A 42 -3.68 1.51 -4.95
C PHE A 42 -4.18 0.23 -5.61
N LEU A 43 -3.46 -0.89 -5.42
CA LEU A 43 -3.76 -2.11 -6.14
C LEU A 43 -5.02 -2.81 -5.62
N ASN A 44 -5.34 -2.72 -4.33
CA ASN A 44 -6.57 -3.32 -3.80
C ASN A 44 -7.83 -2.60 -4.31
N PRO A 45 -7.92 -1.26 -4.38
CA PRO A 45 -9.04 -0.61 -5.06
C PRO A 45 -9.20 -1.04 -6.51
N PHE A 46 -8.12 -1.11 -7.29
CA PHE A 46 -8.20 -1.57 -8.68
C PHE A 46 -8.62 -3.05 -8.80
N THR A 47 -8.27 -3.90 -7.85
CA THR A 47 -8.56 -5.35 -7.93
C THR A 47 -9.90 -5.73 -7.30
N PHE A 48 -10.19 -5.14 -6.15
CA PHE A 48 -11.29 -5.53 -5.25
C PHE A 48 -12.33 -4.42 -5.04
N GLY A 49 -12.01 -3.17 -5.38
CA GLY A 49 -12.88 -2.03 -5.16
C GLY A 49 -12.80 -1.44 -3.75
N GLU A 50 -11.84 -1.85 -2.93
CA GLU A 50 -11.69 -1.41 -1.54
C GLU A 50 -10.22 -1.34 -1.10
N TYR A 51 -9.93 -0.56 -0.05
CA TYR A 51 -8.61 -0.52 0.56
C TYR A 51 -8.27 -1.80 1.35
N PRO A 52 -6.97 -2.10 1.59
CA PRO A 52 -6.56 -3.20 2.47
C PRO A 52 -7.14 -3.06 3.89
N ASP A 53 -7.48 -4.19 4.52
CA ASP A 53 -8.02 -4.20 5.89
C ASP A 53 -7.02 -3.64 6.91
N THR A 54 -5.73 -3.89 6.70
CA THR A 54 -4.65 -3.32 7.51
C THR A 54 -4.70 -1.79 7.53
N MET A 55 -4.93 -1.17 6.37
CA MET A 55 -5.07 0.29 6.27
C MET A 55 -6.36 0.78 6.91
N LYS A 56 -7.51 0.13 6.63
CA LYS A 56 -8.79 0.48 7.27
C LYS A 56 -8.68 0.49 8.79
N LYS A 57 -8.00 -0.52 9.36
CA LYS A 57 -7.74 -0.63 10.79
C LYS A 57 -6.81 0.46 11.33
N ASN A 58 -5.71 0.74 10.64
CA ASN A 58 -4.67 1.65 11.15
C ASN A 58 -5.06 3.13 11.00
N PHE A 59 -5.60 3.51 9.85
CA PHE A 59 -6.08 4.87 9.61
C PHE A 59 -7.37 5.18 10.36
N GLY A 60 -8.26 4.18 10.48
CA GLY A 60 -9.59 4.35 11.07
C GLY A 60 -10.41 5.36 10.27
N SER A 61 -11.06 6.30 10.96
CA SER A 61 -11.96 7.29 10.36
C SER A 61 -11.28 8.33 9.46
N ARG A 62 -9.94 8.39 9.45
CA ARG A 62 -9.18 9.27 8.55
C ARG A 62 -9.13 8.74 7.12
N LEU A 63 -9.36 7.44 6.92
CA LEU A 63 -9.42 6.84 5.59
C LEU A 63 -10.84 6.97 5.05
N PRO A 64 -11.07 7.73 3.97
CA PRO A 64 -12.38 7.74 3.32
C PRO A 64 -12.72 6.33 2.83
N LEU A 65 -13.99 5.96 2.90
CA LEU A 65 -14.46 4.69 2.38
C LEU A 65 -15.17 4.93 1.06
N PHE A 66 -14.94 4.05 0.09
CA PHE A 66 -15.67 4.06 -1.16
C PHE A 66 -17.16 3.81 -0.89
N SER A 67 -18.02 4.62 -1.49
CA SER A 67 -19.41 4.23 -1.69
C SER A 67 -19.48 3.00 -2.61
N LYS A 68 -20.62 2.32 -2.62
CA LYS A 68 -20.81 1.16 -3.50
C LYS A 68 -20.66 1.50 -4.99
N SER A 69 -21.08 2.70 -5.40
CA SER A 69 -20.89 3.18 -6.77
C SER A 69 -19.43 3.42 -7.10
N GLU A 70 -18.65 4.03 -6.20
CA GLU A 70 -17.23 4.29 -6.44
C GLU A 70 -16.41 2.99 -6.42
N SER A 71 -16.72 2.07 -5.51
CA SER A 71 -16.11 0.74 -5.43
C SER A 71 -16.29 -0.04 -6.74
N ASN A 72 -17.50 -0.02 -7.30
CA ASN A 72 -17.78 -0.64 -8.59
C ASN A 72 -17.09 0.08 -9.76
N LEU A 73 -16.87 1.39 -9.67
CA LEU A 73 -16.22 2.18 -10.71
C LEU A 73 -14.71 1.95 -10.76
N VAL A 74 -14.05 1.85 -9.61
CA VAL A 74 -12.58 1.69 -9.52
C VAL A 74 -12.14 0.24 -9.74
N LYS A 75 -12.99 -0.73 -9.41
CA LYS A 75 -12.68 -2.14 -9.60
C LYS A 75 -12.55 -2.48 -11.09
N GLY A 76 -11.38 -2.96 -11.49
CA GLY A 76 -11.06 -3.32 -12.87
C GLY A 76 -10.88 -2.11 -13.79
N SER A 77 -10.64 -0.91 -13.24
CA SER A 77 -10.58 0.33 -14.03
C SER A 77 -9.24 0.57 -14.74
N ILE A 78 -8.30 -0.37 -14.70
CA ILE A 78 -7.00 -0.28 -15.36
C ILE A 78 -6.75 -1.51 -16.22
N ASP A 79 -6.13 -1.32 -17.39
CA ASP A 79 -5.78 -2.42 -18.29
C ASP A 79 -4.41 -3.02 -17.99
N PHE A 80 -3.50 -2.20 -17.48
CA PHE A 80 -2.15 -2.62 -17.09
C PHE A 80 -1.63 -1.80 -15.91
N LEU A 81 -0.71 -2.41 -15.16
CA LEU A 81 0.02 -1.78 -14.06
C LEU A 81 1.49 -1.65 -14.47
N GLU A 82 2.03 -0.45 -14.37
CA GLU A 82 3.46 -0.21 -14.46
C GLU A 82 4.02 0.01 -13.06
N ILE A 83 5.21 -0.53 -12.78
CA ILE A 83 5.85 -0.44 -11.48
C ILE A 83 7.15 0.36 -11.60
N ASN A 84 7.20 1.49 -10.92
CA ASN A 84 8.43 2.22 -10.68
C ASN A 84 9.08 1.69 -9.41
N TYR A 85 10.29 1.16 -9.53
CA TYR A 85 11.01 0.52 -8.43
C TYR A 85 12.46 1.02 -8.38
N TYR A 86 12.88 1.51 -7.22
CA TYR A 86 14.22 2.10 -7.05
C TYR A 86 15.00 1.55 -5.86
N MET A 87 14.32 1.05 -4.83
CA MET A 87 14.98 0.73 -3.56
C MET A 87 14.21 -0.32 -2.76
N SER A 88 14.91 -0.95 -1.84
CA SER A 88 14.35 -1.85 -0.84
C SER A 88 14.69 -1.40 0.57
N PHE A 89 13.82 -1.73 1.50
CA PHE A 89 14.00 -1.53 2.93
C PHE A 89 13.90 -2.88 3.65
N TYR A 90 14.73 -3.02 4.68
CA TYR A 90 14.42 -3.91 5.79
C TYR A 90 13.40 -3.24 6.69
N VAL A 91 12.38 -3.99 7.10
CA VAL A 91 11.21 -3.52 7.83
C VAL A 91 11.15 -4.24 9.16
N LYS A 92 11.08 -3.46 10.24
CA LYS A 92 10.97 -3.95 11.61
C LYS A 92 9.64 -3.54 12.21
N ASP A 93 9.05 -4.42 13.01
CA ASP A 93 7.81 -4.11 13.71
C ASP A 93 7.99 -2.98 14.73
N ASN A 94 7.09 -1.99 14.68
CA ASN A 94 7.08 -0.88 15.62
C ASN A 94 5.64 -0.45 15.90
N LEU A 95 4.82 -1.31 16.52
CA LEU A 95 3.41 -0.95 16.78
C LEU A 95 3.24 0.14 17.87
N SER A 96 4.26 0.41 18.68
CA SER A 96 4.18 1.41 19.75
C SER A 96 4.02 2.83 19.22
N ILE A 97 4.51 3.12 18.00
CA ILE A 97 4.35 4.44 17.37
C ILE A 97 2.91 4.76 16.97
N LEU A 98 2.01 3.76 16.94
CA LEU A 98 0.57 3.99 16.70
C LEU A 98 -0.12 4.74 17.86
N GLN A 99 0.55 4.92 19.00
CA GLN A 99 0.05 5.72 20.13
C GLN A 99 0.20 7.24 19.93
N ILE A 100 0.95 7.67 18.90
CA ILE A 100 1.05 9.08 18.53
C ILE A 100 -0.34 9.56 18.08
N LYS A 101 -0.77 10.75 18.53
CA LYS A 101 -2.11 11.28 18.23
C LYS A 101 -2.23 11.72 16.77
N ASP A 102 -1.31 12.59 16.34
CA ASP A 102 -1.29 13.15 14.99
C ASP A 102 -0.41 12.27 14.10
N ARG A 103 -1.03 11.24 13.52
CA ARG A 103 -0.36 10.25 12.68
C ARG A 103 -0.44 10.65 11.22
N ASP A 104 0.70 10.57 10.55
CA ASP A 104 0.79 10.58 9.10
C ASP A 104 0.81 9.15 8.53
N PHE A 105 0.95 9.06 7.22
CA PHE A 105 1.05 7.79 6.48
C PHE A 105 2.14 6.87 7.02
N MET A 106 3.32 7.41 7.35
CA MET A 106 4.47 6.61 7.81
C MET A 106 4.22 6.06 9.21
N VAL A 107 3.65 6.89 10.09
CA VAL A 107 3.30 6.45 11.45
C VAL A 107 2.21 5.38 11.41
N ASP A 108 1.24 5.51 10.51
CA ASP A 108 0.17 4.53 10.35
C ASP A 108 0.63 3.16 9.88
N MET A 109 1.80 3.06 9.21
CA MET A 109 2.40 1.76 8.93
C MET A 109 2.80 1.05 10.21
N GLY A 110 3.17 1.74 11.29
CA GLY A 110 3.61 1.09 12.53
C GLY A 110 4.88 0.25 12.33
N VAL A 111 5.83 0.74 11.54
CA VAL A 111 7.08 0.06 11.21
C VAL A 111 8.28 1.00 11.35
N GLU A 112 9.47 0.42 11.41
CA GLU A 112 10.74 1.12 11.28
C GLU A 112 11.44 0.61 10.01
N HIS A 113 11.83 1.53 9.12
CA HIS A 113 12.54 1.22 7.89
C HIS A 113 14.06 1.35 8.08
N GLN A 114 14.79 0.35 7.63
CA GLN A 114 16.24 0.38 7.51
C GLN A 114 16.60 0.22 6.03
N CYS A 115 17.29 1.21 5.46
CA CYS A 115 17.71 1.17 4.07
C CYS A 115 18.61 -0.05 3.82
N MET A 116 18.30 -0.83 2.78
CA MET A 116 19.22 -1.85 2.29
C MET A 116 20.31 -1.11 1.52
N TYR A 117 21.54 -1.09 2.03
CA TYR A 117 22.64 -0.36 1.38
C TYR A 117 22.68 -0.69 -0.12
N MET A 118 22.48 0.33 -0.95
CA MET A 118 22.80 0.26 -2.36
C MET A 118 24.31 0.52 -2.46
N PHE A 119 25.05 -0.45 -2.99
CA PHE A 119 26.49 -0.32 -3.23
C PHE A 119 26.82 0.91 -4.08
#